data_AF-A0A9W9TGR1-F1
#
_entry.id   AF-A0A9W9TGR1-F1
#
_cell.length_a   1.000
_cell.length_b   1.000
_cell.length_c   1.000
_cell.angle_alpha   90.00
_cell.angle_beta   90.00
_cell.angle_gamma   90.00
#
_symmetry.space_group_name_H-M   'P 1'
#
loop_
_entity.id
_entity.type
_entity.pdbx_description
1 polymer ?
#
loop_
_entity_poly.entity_id
_entity_poly.type
_entity_poly.pdbx_seq_one_letter_code
_entity_poly.pdbx_strand_id
1 'polypeptide(L)'
;MLSLPPTIGSYEIVKLPQNPEDVGYEAARHCATFEWFLIKVEDKKSTLSEEASILHSASGGVGIPRLRYFGMHKGWSVMILDLYGPCLG
;
A
#
# COMPACT_ATOMS: atom_id res chain seq x y z
N MET A 1 17.90 -4.90 2.77
CA MET A 1 17.44 -3.53 2.47
C MET A 1 16.39 -3.63 1.37
N LEU A 2 15.16 -3.20 1.63
CA LEU A 2 14.07 -3.16 0.65
C LEU A 2 14.52 -2.32 -0.55
N SER A 3 14.51 -2.88 -1.76
CA SER A 3 14.95 -2.19 -2.99
C SER A 3 13.80 -2.01 -3.98
N LEU A 4 12.70 -1.43 -3.52
CA LEU A 4 11.62 -1.03 -4.41
C LEU A 4 12.06 0.12 -5.32
N PRO A 5 11.51 0.22 -6.54
CA PRO A 5 11.73 1.41 -7.38
C PRO A 5 11.22 2.67 -6.66
N PRO A 6 11.77 3.86 -6.95
CA PRO A 6 11.32 5.10 -6.32
C PRO A 6 9.85 5.43 -6.65
N THR A 7 9.33 4.84 -7.73
CA THR A 7 7.95 5.01 -8.19
C THR A 7 7.35 3.67 -8.57
N ILE A 8 6.07 3.47 -8.23
CA ILE A 8 5.24 2.35 -8.68
C ILE A 8 4.00 2.91 -9.36
N GLY A 9 3.88 2.69 -10.67
CA GLY A 9 2.83 3.31 -11.48
C GLY A 9 2.88 4.83 -11.35
N SER A 10 1.77 5.44 -10.93
CA SER A 10 1.64 6.88 -10.73
C SER A 10 1.98 7.34 -9.31
N TYR A 11 2.61 6.50 -8.49
CA TYR A 11 2.86 6.76 -7.08
C TYR A 11 4.36 6.80 -6.79
N GLU A 12 4.82 7.90 -6.21
CA GLU A 12 6.14 8.05 -5.60
C GLU A 12 6.13 7.41 -4.22
N ILE A 13 7.14 6.60 -3.92
CA ILE A 13 7.34 6.01 -2.59
C ILE A 13 8.14 7.01 -1.75
N VAL A 14 7.49 7.62 -0.76
CA VAL A 14 8.11 8.66 0.08
C VAL A 14 8.82 8.05 1.28
N LYS A 15 8.24 6.99 1.85
CA LYS A 15 8.82 6.25 2.96
C LYS A 15 8.54 4.76 2.77
N LEU A 16 9.49 3.92 3.18
CA LEU A 16 9.34 2.47 3.22
C LEU A 16 9.49 1.93 4.64
N PRO A 17 8.79 0.81 4.96
CA PRO A 17 8.90 0.17 6.26
C PRO A 17 10.35 -0.23 6.49
N GLN A 18 10.88 0.03 7.68
CA GLN A 18 12.25 -0.37 8.00
C GLN A 18 12.33 -1.89 8.18
N ASN A 19 11.30 -2.51 8.77
CA ASN A 19 11.15 -3.97 8.83
C ASN A 19 9.84 -4.42 8.17
N PRO A 20 9.80 -5.59 7.50
CA PRO A 20 8.58 -6.13 6.89
C PRO A 20 7.50 -6.53 7.90
N GLU A 21 7.92 -6.79 9.13
CA GLU A 21 7.06 -7.15 10.27
C GLU A 21 6.56 -5.93 11.05
N ASP A 22 7.13 -4.76 10.78
CA ASP A 22 6.50 -3.51 11.19
C ASP A 22 5.24 -3.38 10.33
N VAL A 23 4.09 -3.67 10.92
CA VAL A 23 2.76 -3.36 10.38
C VAL A 23 2.60 -1.84 10.43
N GLY A 24 3.44 -1.16 9.66
CA GLY A 24 3.65 0.27 9.66
C GLY A 24 3.01 0.83 8.41
N TYR A 25 2.04 1.70 8.64
CA TYR A 25 1.42 2.48 7.59
C TYR A 25 2.47 3.43 7.01
N GLU A 26 2.94 3.12 5.81
CA GLU A 26 4.01 3.88 5.14
C GLU A 26 3.41 4.82 4.09
N ALA A 27 4.18 5.80 3.62
CA ALA A 27 3.64 6.91 2.83
C ALA A 27 4.03 6.81 1.34
N ALA A 28 3.03 6.83 0.48
CA ALA A 28 3.17 7.05 -0.95
C ALA A 28 2.46 8.35 -1.35
N ARG A 29 2.87 8.96 -2.46
CA ARG A 29 2.28 10.19 -2.98
C ARG A 29 2.00 10.05 -4.47
N HIS A 30 0.79 10.43 -4.91
CA HIS A 30 0.48 10.39 -6.34
C HIS A 30 1.24 11.50 -7.08
N CYS A 31 1.95 11.16 -8.15
CA CYS A 31 2.90 12.05 -8.82
C CYS A 31 2.24 13.29 -9.46
N ALA A 32 0.97 13.18 -9.87
CA ALA A 32 0.27 14.27 -10.56
C ALA A 32 -0.60 15.13 -9.63
N THR A 33 -1.23 14.51 -8.63
CA THR A 33 -2.18 15.21 -7.72
C THR A 33 -1.54 15.59 -6.39
N PHE A 34 -0.36 15.02 -6.08
CA PHE A 34 0.33 15.17 -4.80
C PHE A 34 -0.46 14.69 -3.58
N GLU A 35 -1.55 13.95 -3.79
CA GLU A 35 -2.34 13.33 -2.73
C GLU A 35 -1.54 12.21 -2.05
N TRP A 36 -1.77 12.06 -0.75
CA TRP A 36 -1.09 11.07 0.09
C TRP A 36 -1.88 9.77 0.17
N PHE A 37 -1.13 8.68 0.16
CA PHE A 37 -1.64 7.32 0.17
C PHE A 37 -0.85 6.48 1.16
N LEU A 38 -1.49 5.41 1.58
CA LEU A 38 -0.87 4.36 2.35
C LEU A 38 -0.16 3.39 1.40
N ILE A 39 1.05 2.97 1.74
CA ILE A 39 1.71 1.80 1.13
C ILE A 39 1.90 0.69 2.17
N LYS A 40 1.59 -0.55 1.78
CA LYS A 40 1.94 -1.78 2.50
C LYS A 40 2.89 -2.60 1.64
N VAL A 41 3.92 -3.16 2.27
CA VAL A 41 4.93 -3.98 1.60
C VAL A 41 5.19 -5.23 2.43
N GLU A 42 5.08 -6.39 1.80
CA GLU A 42 5.31 -7.68 2.44
C GLU A 42 6.20 -8.58 1.58
N ASP A 43 6.87 -9.54 2.22
CA ASP A 43 7.78 -10.48 1.55
C ASP A 43 7.05 -11.67 0.90
N LYS A 44 7.77 -12.77 0.65
CA LYS A 44 7.21 -13.97 -0.01
C LYS A 44 6.11 -14.69 0.77
N LYS A 45 5.94 -14.46 2.08
CA LYS A 45 4.82 -15.02 2.87
C LYS A 45 3.67 -14.02 3.05
N SER A 46 3.49 -13.15 2.06
CA SER A 46 2.50 -12.09 2.09
C SER A 46 1.06 -12.59 2.04
N THR A 47 0.15 -11.87 2.72
CA THR A 47 -1.31 -12.01 2.62
C THR A 47 -1.96 -10.86 1.85
N LEU A 48 -1.16 -9.96 1.26
CA LEU A 48 -1.65 -8.77 0.55
C LEU A 48 -2.45 -9.13 -0.71
N SER A 49 -2.22 -10.29 -1.32
CA SER A 49 -3.04 -10.75 -2.46
C SER A 49 -4.50 -11.01 -2.06
N GLU A 50 -4.69 -11.68 -0.94
CA GLU A 50 -5.99 -11.96 -0.36
C GLU A 50 -6.66 -10.66 0.09
N GLU A 51 -5.92 -9.77 0.79
CA GLU A 51 -6.42 -8.47 1.21
C GLU A 51 -6.85 -7.61 0.00
N ALA A 52 -6.02 -7.54 -1.04
CA ALA A 52 -6.32 -6.81 -2.26
C ALA A 52 -7.58 -7.36 -2.96
N SER A 53 -7.74 -8.68 -3.01
CA SER A 53 -8.94 -9.32 -3.58
C SER A 53 -10.21 -8.95 -2.81
N ILE A 54 -10.14 -8.98 -1.48
CA ILE A 54 -11.26 -8.58 -0.60
C ILE A 54 -11.60 -7.10 -0.81
N LEU A 55 -10.60 -6.22 -0.76
CA LEU A 55 -10.81 -4.77 -0.94
C LEU A 55 -11.32 -4.41 -2.33
N HIS A 56 -10.86 -5.11 -3.37
CA HIS A 56 -11.39 -4.94 -4.72
C HIS A 56 -12.86 -5.36 -4.80
N SER A 57 -13.22 -6.48 -4.18
CA SER A 57 -14.60 -6.99 -4.15
C SER A 57 -15.55 -6.09 -3.34
N ALA A 58 -15.05 -5.49 -2.26
CA ALA A 58 -15.79 -4.56 -1.41
C ALA A 58 -15.76 -3.10 -1.91
N SER A 59 -15.19 -2.84 -3.09
CA SER A 59 -14.99 -1.48 -3.60
C SER A 59 -16.31 -0.74 -3.78
N GLY A 60 -16.36 0.51 -3.33
CA GLY A 60 -17.56 1.35 -3.33
C GLY A 60 -18.38 1.28 -2.05
N GLY A 61 -18.04 0.39 -1.10
CA GLY A 61 -18.63 0.37 0.23
C GLY A 61 -18.26 1.60 1.07
N VAL A 62 -19.22 2.11 1.85
CA VAL A 62 -18.97 3.22 2.78
C VAL A 62 -18.03 2.76 3.88
N GLY A 63 -16.95 3.52 4.09
CA GLY A 63 -15.94 3.21 5.12
C GLY A 63 -14.93 2.13 4.72
N ILE A 64 -14.99 1.61 3.49
CA ILE A 64 -14.01 0.63 2.99
C ILE A 64 -12.85 1.37 2.30
N PRO A 65 -11.58 1.11 2.70
CA PRO A 65 -10.41 1.63 2.00
C PRO A 65 -10.40 1.26 0.52
N ARG A 66 -10.21 2.24 -0.35
CA ARG A 66 -10.09 1.96 -1.78
C ARG A 66 -8.72 1.40 -2.10
N LEU A 67 -8.71 0.26 -2.80
CA LEU A 67 -7.51 -0.27 -3.44
C LEU A 67 -7.11 0.61 -4.63
N ARG A 68 -5.89 1.15 -4.59
CA ARG A 68 -5.31 1.96 -5.69
C ARG A 68 -4.36 1.17 -6.56
N TYR A 69 -3.56 0.32 -5.93
CA TYR A 69 -2.60 -0.54 -6.62
C TYR A 69 -2.36 -1.81 -5.83
N PHE A 70 -2.18 -2.92 -6.53
CA PHE A 70 -1.60 -4.14 -6.00
C PHE A 70 -0.67 -4.76 -7.05
N GLY A 71 0.50 -5.25 -6.64
CA GLY A 71 1.43 -5.93 -7.54
C GLY A 71 2.71 -6.40 -6.88
N MET A 72 3.45 -7.24 -7.60
CA MET A 72 4.72 -7.81 -7.16
C MET A 72 5.90 -7.02 -7.72
N HIS A 73 6.84 -6.63 -6.85
CA HIS A 73 8.07 -5.91 -7.23
C HIS A 73 9.29 -6.57 -6.60
N LYS A 74 10.16 -7.16 -7.43
CA LYS A 74 11.40 -7.83 -6.98
C LYS A 74 11.19 -8.83 -5.82
N GLY A 75 10.08 -9.56 -5.84
CA GLY A 75 9.73 -10.55 -4.81
C GLY A 75 9.02 -10.01 -3.58
N TRP A 76 8.64 -8.74 -3.57
CA TRP A 76 7.82 -8.09 -2.55
C TRP A 76 6.41 -7.85 -3.08
N SER A 77 5.40 -8.19 -2.29
CA SER A 77 4.02 -7.75 -2.52
C SER A 77 3.92 -6.29 -2.12
N VAL A 78 3.34 -5.47 -2.98
CA VAL A 78 3.11 -4.04 -2.72
C VAL A 78 1.65 -3.72 -2.93
N MET A 79 1.05 -3.05 -1.95
CA MET A 79 -0.32 -2.57 -2.02
C MET A 79 -0.37 -1.08 -1.67
N ILE A 80 -1.13 -0.31 -2.43
CA ILE A 80 -1.37 1.12 -2.16
C ILE A 80 -2.87 1.33 -1.93
N LEU A 81 -3.19 2.00 -0.83
CA LEU A 81 -4.55 2.27 -0.36
C LEU A 81 -4.76 3.76 -0.10
N ASP A 82 -6.01 4.20 -0.04
CA ASP A 82 -6.34 5.52 0.50
C ASP A 82 -5.82 5.65 1.95
N LEU A 83 -5.32 6.85 2.30
CA LEU A 83 -4.84 7.16 3.64
C LEU A 83 -6.03 7.54 4.54
N TYR A 84 -6.10 6.94 5.73
CA TYR A 84 -7.13 7.24 6.73
C TYR A 84 -6.51 7.84 7.99
N GLY A 85 -7.38 8.47 8.79
CA GLY A 85 -6.99 9.01 10.09
C GLY A 85 -6.67 7.93 11.12
N PRO A 86 -6.32 8.35 12.35
CA PRO A 86 -6.01 7.43 13.44
C PRO A 86 -7.13 6.43 13.72
N CYS A 87 -6.74 5.25 14.19
CA CYS A 87 -7.67 4.22 14.65
C CYS A 87 -8.48 4.73 15.86
N LEU A 88 -9.70 4.23 16.03
CA LEU A 88 -10.46 4.38 17.28
C LEU A 88 -9.79 3.47 18.32
N GLY A 89 -9.03 4.07 19.23
CA GLY A 89 -8.30 3.36 20.29
C GLY A 89 -9.20 2.81 21.39
#